data_AF-A0A1Q3CVQ0-F1
#
_entry.id   AF-A0A1Q3CVQ0-F1
#
_cell.length_a   1.000
_cell.length_b   1.000
_cell.length_c   1.000
_cell.angle_alpha   90.00
_cell.angle_beta   90.00
_cell.angle_gamma   90.00
#
_symmetry.space_group_name_H-M   'P 1'
#
loop_
_entity.id
_entity.type
_entity.pdbx_description
1 polymer ?
#
loop_
_entity_poly.entity_id
_entity_poly.type
_entity_poly.pdbx_seq_one_letter_code
_entity_poly.pdbx_strand_id
1 'polypeptide(L)'
;MIASAVEKLEQSLKDKAIGYHVLSGRYKSLYSIYRKMLKKKLTVDEIHDIHGLRLIVGNEEDCYKALRVVHQLWPEVPGKFKDYITDSKFNWYQSLHTVVMDEGMVPLEVQI
;
A
#
# COMPACT_ATOMS: atom_id res chain seq x y z
N MET A 1 -2.14 15.18 -0.30
CA MET A 1 -2.62 13.82 -0.62
C MET A 1 -1.83 12.78 0.14
N ILE A 2 -0.60 12.39 -0.26
CA ILE A 2 0.16 11.35 0.47
C ILE A 2 0.48 11.73 1.93
N ALA A 3 0.89 12.97 2.20
CA ALA A 3 1.21 13.41 3.56
C ALA A 3 0.02 13.27 4.53
N SER A 4 -1.18 13.65 4.08
CA SER A 4 -2.41 13.49 4.86
C SER A 4 -2.77 12.00 5.07
N ALA A 5 -2.59 11.15 4.05
CA ALA A 5 -2.79 9.71 4.20
C ALA A 5 -1.79 9.07 5.19
N VAL A 6 -0.54 9.55 5.21
CA VAL A 6 0.47 9.17 6.20
C VAL A 6 0.01 9.55 7.61
N GLU A 7 -0.40 10.80 7.83
CA GLU A 7 -0.86 11.29 9.13
C GLU A 7 -2.09 10.52 9.63
N LYS A 8 -3.05 10.24 8.74
CA LYS A 8 -4.27 9.49 9.06
C LYS A 8 -3.98 8.05 9.47
N LEU A 9 -3.08 7.38 8.73
CA LEU A 9 -2.64 6.02 9.07
C LEU A 9 -1.84 6.00 10.36
N GLU A 10 -0.94 6.97 10.56
CA GLU A 10 -0.15 7.11 11.78
C GLU A 10 -1.05 7.25 13.02
N GLN A 11 -2.06 8.12 12.96
CA GLN A 11 -2.99 8.30 14.06
C GLN A 11 -3.73 6.99 14.39
N SER A 12 -4.23 6.29 13.37
CA SER A 12 -4.97 5.04 13.58
C SER A 12 -4.11 3.88 14.07
N LEU A 13 -2.82 3.86 13.71
CA LEU A 13 -1.86 2.89 14.25
C LEU A 13 -1.58 3.17 15.73
N LYS A 14 -1.45 4.46 16.11
CA LYS A 14 -1.28 4.88 17.51
C LYS A 14 -2.49 4.52 18.37
N ASP A 15 -3.70 4.81 17.89
CA ASP A 15 -4.96 4.54 18.62
C ASP A 15 -5.15 3.05 18.91
N LYS A 16 -4.58 2.18 18.06
CA LYS A 16 -4.64 0.71 18.21
C LYS A 16 -3.38 0.10 18.81
N ALA A 17 -2.44 0.93 19.27
CA ALA A 17 -1.17 0.52 19.86
C ALA A 17 -0.37 -0.46 18.97
N ILE A 18 -0.37 -0.26 17.65
CA ILE A 18 0.43 -1.06 16.71
C ILE A 18 1.78 -0.39 16.52
N GLY A 19 2.85 -1.08 16.92
CA GLY A 19 4.22 -0.62 16.73
C GLY A 19 4.65 -0.71 15.26
N TYR A 20 5.33 0.33 14.76
CA TYR A 20 5.95 0.32 13.45
C TYR A 20 7.34 0.97 13.49
N HIS A 21 8.21 0.56 12.58
CA HIS A 21 9.56 1.09 12.42
C HIS A 21 9.61 2.24 11.42
N VAL A 22 8.87 2.13 10.31
CA VAL A 22 8.87 3.14 9.24
C VAL A 22 7.46 3.28 8.69
N LEU A 23 6.98 4.51 8.57
CA LEU A 23 5.80 4.85 7.77
C LEU A 23 6.20 5.99 6.82
N SER A 24 6.08 5.76 5.51
CA SER A 24 6.54 6.71 4.51
C SER A 24 5.71 6.69 3.23
N GLY A 25 5.64 7.84 2.57
CA GLY A 25 5.13 7.93 1.20
C GLY A 25 6.08 7.28 0.21
N ARG A 26 5.54 6.48 -0.70
CA ARG A 26 6.28 5.84 -1.79
C ARG A 26 5.77 6.35 -3.14
N TYR A 27 6.71 6.80 -3.97
CA TYR A 27 6.46 7.13 -5.36
C TYR A 27 6.98 6.03 -6.29
N LYS A 28 6.23 5.73 -7.34
CA LYS A 28 6.70 4.80 -8.39
C LYS A 28 7.75 5.51 -9.26
N SER A 29 8.86 4.82 -9.54
CA SER A 29 9.88 5.33 -10.48
C SER A 29 9.29 5.49 -11.90
N LEU A 30 9.67 6.57 -12.60
CA LEU A 30 9.26 6.86 -13.98
C LEU A 30 9.49 5.67 -14.92
N TYR A 31 10.61 4.96 -14.78
CA TYR A 31 10.89 3.77 -15.58
C TYR A 31 9.88 2.65 -15.34
N SER A 32 9.44 2.48 -14.10
CA SER A 32 8.43 1.46 -13.74
C SER A 32 7.03 1.86 -14.20
N ILE A 33 6.70 3.15 -14.18
CA ILE A 33 5.47 3.69 -14.77
C ILE A 33 5.47 3.42 -16.27
N TYR A 34 6.52 3.85 -16.99
CA TYR A 34 6.65 3.66 -18.43
C TYR A 34 6.56 2.18 -18.86
N ARG A 35 7.29 1.29 -18.18
CA ARG A 35 7.18 -0.16 -18.46
C ARG A 35 5.77 -0.70 -18.23
N LYS A 36 5.04 -0.19 -17.24
CA LYS A 36 3.66 -0.60 -16.95
C LYS A 36 2.70 -0.11 -18.05
N MET A 37 2.86 1.14 -18.51
CA MET A 37 2.13 1.68 -19.65
C MET A 37 2.28 0.78 -20.87
N LEU A 38 3.53 0.47 -21.25
CA LEU A 38 3.82 -0.38 -22.41
C LEU A 38 3.24 -1.78 -22.27
N LYS A 39 3.46 -2.45 -21.13
CA LYS A 39 3.04 -3.84 -20.93
C LYS A 39 1.52 -4.00 -20.92
N LYS A 40 0.80 -3.02 -20.35
CA LYS A 40 -0.66 -3.07 -20.20
C LYS A 40 -1.41 -2.25 -21.25
N LYS A 41 -0.70 -1.57 -22.15
CA LYS A 41 -1.27 -0.62 -23.12
C LYS A 41 -2.18 0.43 -22.45
N LEU A 42 -1.70 0.97 -21.33
CA LEU A 42 -2.41 1.99 -20.54
C LEU A 42 -1.82 3.38 -20.80
N THR A 43 -2.68 4.38 -20.80
CA THR A 43 -2.33 5.80 -20.74
C THR A 43 -1.88 6.20 -19.33
N VAL A 44 -1.27 7.38 -19.17
CA VAL A 44 -0.79 7.85 -17.86
C VAL A 44 -1.94 8.02 -16.88
N ASP A 45 -3.08 8.52 -17.34
CA ASP A 45 -4.27 8.78 -16.52
C ASP A 45 -4.90 7.50 -15.96
N GLU A 46 -4.68 6.36 -16.62
CA GLU A 46 -5.11 5.02 -16.16
C GLU A 46 -4.12 4.38 -15.17
N ILE A 47 -2.99 5.04 -14.88
CA ILE A 47 -2.02 4.57 -13.89
C ILE A 47 -2.33 5.19 -12.54
N HIS A 48 -3.05 4.41 -11.75
CA HIS A 48 -3.44 4.85 -10.41
C HIS A 48 -2.43 4.50 -9.31
N ASP A 49 -1.47 3.59 -9.56
CA ASP A 49 -0.47 3.15 -8.57
C ASP A 49 0.82 4.00 -8.59
N ILE A 50 0.69 5.29 -8.88
CA ILE A 50 1.82 6.24 -8.84
C ILE A 50 2.18 6.56 -7.39
N HIS A 51 1.14 6.70 -6.57
CA HIS A 51 1.21 7.08 -5.17
C HIS A 51 0.93 5.86 -4.29
N GLY A 52 1.74 5.69 -3.24
CA GLY A 52 1.53 4.64 -2.27
C GLY A 52 2.14 4.94 -0.91
N LEU A 53 1.88 4.05 0.02
CA LEU A 53 2.43 4.06 1.37
C LEU A 53 3.28 2.80 1.59
N ARG A 54 4.36 2.97 2.33
CA ARG A 54 5.15 1.88 2.87
C ARG A 54 5.12 1.96 4.39
N LEU A 55 4.65 0.89 5.01
CA LEU A 55 4.71 0.62 6.42
C LEU A 55 5.71 -0.52 6.64
N ILE A 56 6.56 -0.44 7.65
CA ILE A 56 7.45 -1.51 8.09
C ILE A 56 7.16 -1.76 9.56
N VAL A 57 6.78 -2.98 9.90
CA VAL A 57 6.44 -3.42 11.26
C VAL A 57 7.43 -4.47 11.77
N GLY A 58 7.35 -4.81 13.06
CA GLY A 58 8.32 -5.68 13.71
C GLY A 58 8.12 -7.19 13.48
N ASN A 59 6.90 -7.61 13.16
CA ASN A 59 6.56 -9.03 13.01
C ASN A 59 5.37 -9.23 12.05
N GLU A 60 5.15 -10.49 11.66
CA GLU A 60 4.08 -10.88 10.74
C GLU A 60 2.67 -10.61 11.29
N GLU A 61 2.45 -10.81 12.60
CA GLU A 61 1.14 -10.55 13.23
C GLU A 61 0.74 -9.08 13.09
N ASP A 62 1.70 -8.17 13.29
CA ASP A 62 1.53 -6.74 13.14
C ASP A 62 1.31 -6.34 11.67
N CYS A 63 1.80 -7.12 10.69
CA CYS A 63 1.48 -6.89 9.27
C CYS A 63 -0.03 -7.02 9.03
N TYR A 64 -0.63 -8.11 9.54
CA TYR A 64 -2.07 -8.35 9.38
C TYR A 64 -2.92 -7.42 10.24
N LYS A 65 -2.46 -7.04 11.44
CA LYS A 65 -3.13 -6.01 12.26
C LYS A 65 -3.14 -4.67 11.51
N ALA A 66 -2.00 -4.24 10.98
CA ALA A 66 -1.90 -3.02 10.20
C ALA A 66 -2.76 -3.07 8.93
N LEU A 67 -2.83 -4.22 8.24
CA LEU A 67 -3.73 -4.41 7.10
C LEU A 67 -5.19 -4.14 7.47
N ARG A 68 -5.65 -4.68 8.62
CA ARG A 68 -7.00 -4.41 9.14
C ARG A 68 -7.21 -2.92 9.43
N VAL A 69 -6.20 -2.22 9.93
CA VAL A 69 -6.29 -0.76 10.14
C VAL A 69 -6.49 -0.04 8.81
N VAL A 70 -5.69 -0.39 7.80
CA VAL A 70 -5.77 0.19 6.46
C VAL A 70 -7.16 -0.01 5.84
N HIS A 71 -7.72 -1.22 5.93
CA HIS A 71 -9.06 -1.54 5.41
C HIS A 71 -10.21 -0.91 6.19
N GLN A 72 -9.99 -0.51 7.44
CA GLN A 72 -10.97 0.27 8.20
C GLN A 72 -10.92 1.76 7.85
N LEU A 73 -9.74 2.28 7.50
CA LEU A 73 -9.57 3.67 7.11
C LEU A 73 -10.08 3.96 5.71
N TRP A 74 -9.87 3.01 4.80
CA TRP A 74 -10.19 3.17 3.39
C TRP A 74 -10.84 1.90 2.83
N PRO A 75 -11.89 2.02 2.01
CA PRO A 75 -12.48 0.90 1.31
C PRO A 75 -11.45 0.18 0.43
N GLU A 76 -11.39 -1.14 0.53
CA GLU A 76 -10.51 -1.95 -0.32
C GLU A 76 -11.01 -2.00 -1.77
N VAL A 77 -10.08 -2.13 -2.72
CA VAL A 77 -10.40 -2.40 -4.13
C VAL A 77 -10.40 -3.92 -4.36
N PRO A 78 -11.56 -4.53 -4.71
CA PRO A 78 -11.66 -5.98 -4.89
C PRO A 78 -10.64 -6.52 -5.90
N GLY A 79 -10.03 -7.67 -5.57
CA GLY A 79 -9.04 -8.35 -6.42
C GLY A 79 -7.69 -7.65 -6.53
N LYS A 80 -7.40 -6.63 -5.70
CA LYS A 80 -6.11 -5.94 -5.66
C LYS A 80 -5.25 -6.27 -4.45
N PHE A 81 -5.75 -7.07 -3.51
CA PHE A 81 -4.97 -7.60 -2.41
C PHE A 81 -4.04 -8.72 -2.87
N LYS A 82 -2.80 -8.71 -2.38
CA LYS A 82 -1.80 -9.76 -2.60
C LYS A 82 -1.03 -9.99 -1.32
N ASP A 83 -1.05 -11.23 -0.87
CA ASP A 83 -0.33 -11.68 0.30
C ASP A 83 0.96 -12.38 -0.14
N TYR A 84 2.08 -11.64 -0.14
CA TYR A 84 3.39 -12.24 -0.42
C TYR A 84 4.06 -12.82 0.84
N ILE A 85 3.42 -12.73 2.01
CA ILE A 85 3.91 -13.42 3.20
C ILE A 85 3.56 -14.90 3.08
N THR A 86 2.29 -15.20 2.77
CA THR A 86 1.81 -16.55 2.51
C THR A 86 2.29 -17.07 1.16
N ASP A 87 2.09 -16.30 0.08
CA ASP A 87 2.49 -16.68 -1.28
C ASP A 87 3.80 -15.98 -1.70
N SER A 88 4.90 -16.39 -1.06
CA SER A 88 6.22 -15.78 -1.30
C SER A 88 6.67 -15.89 -2.76
N LYS A 89 7.37 -14.86 -3.24
CA LYS A 89 8.01 -14.91 -4.56
C LYS A 89 9.30 -15.73 -4.49
N PHE A 90 9.72 -16.28 -5.63
CA PHE A 90 11.00 -17.01 -5.78
C PHE A 90 12.23 -16.28 -5.23
N ASN A 91 12.19 -14.95 -5.14
CA ASN A 91 13.27 -14.13 -4.59
C ASN A 91 13.13 -13.86 -3.08
N TRP A 92 12.36 -14.65 -2.35
CA TRP A 92 12.11 -14.52 -0.90
C TRP A 92 11.50 -13.18 -0.49
N TYR A 93 10.84 -12.51 -1.44
CA TYR A 93 10.16 -11.25 -1.15
C TYR A 93 8.87 -11.51 -0.37
N GLN A 94 8.74 -10.87 0.79
CA GLN A 94 7.59 -10.93 1.68
C GLN A 94 7.06 -9.52 1.96
N SER A 95 5.75 -9.32 1.79
CA SER A 95 5.03 -8.07 2.08
C SER A 95 3.53 -8.28 1.80
N LEU A 96 2.68 -7.52 2.46
CA LEU A 96 1.26 -7.44 2.11
C LEU A 96 1.04 -6.23 1.19
N HIS A 97 0.50 -6.46 -0.01
CA HIS A 97 0.17 -5.38 -0.94
C HIS A 97 -1.35 -5.26 -1.02
N THR A 98 -1.88 -4.09 -0.74
CA THR A 98 -3.30 -3.80 -0.92
C THR A 98 -3.48 -2.49 -1.67
N VAL A 99 -4.59 -2.37 -2.38
CA VAL A 99 -4.99 -1.11 -3.01
C VAL A 99 -6.31 -0.72 -2.40
N VAL A 100 -6.37 0.49 -1.86
CA VAL A 100 -7.57 1.07 -1.25
C VAL A 100 -7.97 2.34 -1.99
N MET A 101 -9.23 2.77 -1.84
CA MET A 101 -9.71 4.04 -2.37
C MET A 101 -9.57 5.14 -1.33
N ASP A 102 -8.76 6.15 -1.64
CA ASP A 102 -8.67 7.36 -0.82
C ASP A 102 -9.90 8.27 -1.01
N GLU A 103 -10.08 9.27 -0.14
CA GLU A 103 -11.24 10.18 -0.13
C GLU A 103 -11.47 10.91 -1.46
N GLY A 104 -10.40 11.13 -2.24
CA GLY A 104 -10.48 11.71 -3.58
C GLY A 104 -10.88 10.74 -4.69
N MET A 105 -11.34 9.52 -4.36
CA MET A 105 -11.53 8.40 -5.32
C MET A 105 -10.26 8.06 -6.11
N VAL A 106 -9.10 8.35 -5.52
CA VAL A 106 -7.79 8.03 -6.09
C VAL A 106 -7.30 6.73 -5.45
N PRO A 107 -6.95 5.71 -6.24
CA PRO A 107 -6.37 4.49 -5.68
C PRO A 107 -5.04 4.76 -4.98
N LEU A 108 -4.90 4.21 -3.78
CA LEU A 108 -3.70 4.28 -2.95
C LEU A 108 -3.16 2.87 -2.73
N GLU A 109 -1.93 2.61 -3.20
CA GLU A 109 -1.26 1.33 -2.94
C GLU A 109 -0.60 1.37 -1.55
N VAL A 110 -0.95 0.44 -0.66
CA VAL A 110 -0.32 0.31 0.65
C VAL A 110 0.48 -0.99 0.70
N GLN A 111 1.72 -0.87 1.15
CA GLN A 111 2.63 -1.99 1.34
C GLN A 111 3.04 -2.06 2.79
N ILE A 112 2.88 -3.25 3.37
CA ILE A 112 3.21 -3.57 4.75
C ILE A 112 4.27 -4.67 4.75
#